data_AF-A0A0Q9KWN4-F1
#
_entry.id   AF-A0A0Q9KWN4-F1
#
_cell.length_a   1.000
_cell.length_b   1.000
_cell.length_c   1.000
_cell.angle_alpha   90.00
_cell.angle_beta   90.00
_cell.angle_gamma   90.00
#
_symmetry.space_group_name_H-M   'P 1'
#
loop_
_entity.id
_entity.type
_entity.pdbx_description
1 polymer ?
#
loop_
_entity_poly.entity_id
_entity_poly.type
_entity_poly.pdbx_seq_one_letter_code
_entity_poly.pdbx_strand_id
1 'polypeptide(L)' 'MFRQREERKQFQQKTVERLRQSGDHHIHFFNGEEMLGIAYGECTVDGIHPSDLGYKRMSEALKPQLENLLHPYLK' A
#
# COMPACT_ATOMS: atom_id res chain seq x y z
N MET A 1 -0.61 12.17 -16.45
CA MET A 1 -0.84 10.90 -15.73
C MET A 1 -0.09 10.82 -14.40
N PHE A 2 1.24 11.04 -14.37
CA PHE A 2 2.05 11.02 -13.14
C PHE A 2 1.56 12.00 -12.06
N ARG A 3 1.34 13.27 -12.42
CA ARG A 3 0.82 14.31 -11.51
C ARG A 3 -0.47 13.89 -10.80
N GLN A 4 -1.42 13.31 -11.54
CA GLN A 4 -2.69 12.85 -10.95
C GLN A 4 -2.50 11.66 -10.00
N ARG A 5 -1.52 10.78 -10.25
CA ARG A 5 -1.19 9.68 -9.33
C ARG A 5 -0.60 10.22 -8.04
N GLU A 6 0.30 11.20 -8.13
CA GLU A 6 0.88 11.88 -6.98
C GLU A 6 -0.19 12.63 -6.18
N GLU A 7 -1.07 13.39 -6.83
CA GLU A 7 -2.19 14.10 -6.18
C GLU A 7 -3.11 13.14 -5.42
N ARG A 8 -3.41 11.96 -6.00
CA ARG A 8 -4.18 10.91 -5.32
C ARG A 8 -3.44 10.30 -4.13
N LYS A 9 -2.13 10.06 -4.26
CA LYS A 9 -1.29 9.55 -3.16
C LYS A 9 -1.30 10.54 -1.99
N GLN A 10 -1.05 11.82 -2.27
CA GLN A 10 -1.07 12.90 -1.29
C GLN A 10 -2.44 13.06 -0.63
N PHE A 11 -3.53 12.94 -1.39
CA PHE A 11 -4.88 12.98 -0.84
C PHE A 11 -5.13 11.83 0.15
N GLN A 12 -4.72 10.60 -0.20
CA GLN A 12 -4.87 9.42 0.67
C GLN A 12 -4.05 9.57 1.95
N GLN A 13 -2.78 9.97 1.83
CA GLN A 13 -1.90 10.19 2.97
C GLN A 13 -2.46 11.25 3.93
N LYS A 14 -2.83 12.43 3.42
CA LYS A 14 -3.44 13.51 4.22
C LYS A 14 -4.75 13.08 4.89
N THR A 15 -5.53 12.23 4.21
CA THR A 15 -6.78 11.70 4.78
C THR A 15 -6.50 10.80 5.98
N VAL A 16 -5.53 9.89 5.87
CA VAL A 16 -5.10 9.05 7.00
C VAL A 16 -4.55 9.91 8.14
N GLU A 17 -3.67 10.86 7.86
CA GLU A 17 -3.11 11.77 8.87
C GLU A 17 -4.20 12.52 9.64
N ARG A 18 -5.17 13.11 8.92
CA ARG A 18 -6.32 13.81 9.53
C ARG A 18 -7.17 12.89 10.40
N LEU A 19 -7.45 11.66 9.97
CA LEU A 19 -8.24 10.70 10.74
C LEU A 19 -7.49 10.26 12.00
N ARG A 20 -6.17 10.02 11.91
CA ARG A 20 -5.33 9.74 13.07
C ARG A 20 -5.30 10.90 14.07
N GLN A 21 -5.20 12.14 13.59
CA GLN A 21 -5.30 13.34 14.43
C GLN A 21 -6.68 13.49 15.10
N SER A 22 -7.72 12.89 14.53
CA SER A 22 -9.08 12.88 15.08
C SER A 22 -9.33 11.73 16.07
N GLY A 23 -8.31 10.92 16.39
CA GLY A 23 -8.38 9.85 17.38
C GLY A 23 -8.50 8.43 16.81
N ASP A 24 -8.56 8.25 15.48
CA ASP A 24 -8.57 6.91 14.90
C ASP A 24 -7.13 6.36 14.79
N HIS A 25 -6.73 5.55 15.75
CA HIS A 25 -5.38 4.99 15.80
C HIS A 25 -5.17 3.76 14.89
N HIS A 26 -6.25 3.17 14.34
CA HIS A 26 -6.22 1.93 13.58
C HIS A 26 -6.26 2.13 12.05
N ILE A 27 -6.23 3.38 11.59
CA ILE A 27 -6.06 3.70 10.17
C ILE A 27 -4.61 4.00 9.83
N HIS A 28 -4.11 3.36 8.78
CA HIS A 28 -2.71 3.41 8.37
C HIS A 28 -2.59 3.65 6.86
N PHE A 29 -1.56 4.40 6.46
CA PHE A 29 -1.24 4.65 5.06
C PHE A 29 -0.07 3.74 4.66
N PHE A 30 -0.18 3.11 3.50
CA PHE A 30 0.90 2.32 2.89
C PHE A 30 1.27 2.93 1.54
N ASN A 31 2.56 3.19 1.32
CA ASN A 31 3.04 3.73 0.05
C ASN A 31 3.02 2.65 -1.05
N GLY A 32 2.02 2.67 -1.91
CA GLY A 32 1.85 1.69 -2.98
C GLY A 32 2.99 1.67 -4.02
N GLU A 33 3.82 2.72 -4.12
CA GLU A 33 4.96 2.76 -5.05
C GLU A 33 6.02 1.71 -4.72
N GLU A 34 6.12 1.29 -3.47
CA GLU A 34 7.09 0.30 -3.01
C GLU A 34 6.60 -1.14 -3.21
N MET A 35 5.31 -1.33 -3.54
CA MET A 35 4.62 -2.61 -3.46
C MET A 35 5.13 -3.67 -4.44
N LEU A 36 5.58 -3.27 -5.63
CA LEU A 36 6.02 -4.20 -6.69
C LEU A 36 7.55 -4.29 -6.83
N GLY A 37 8.30 -3.43 -6.12
CA GLY A 37 9.76 -3.35 -6.20
C GLY A 37 10.30 -2.90 -7.56
N ILE A 38 11.63 -3.00 -7.74
CA ILE A 38 12.34 -2.46 -8.91
C ILE A 38 11.98 -3.16 -10.23
N ALA A 39 11.65 -4.44 -10.20
CA ALA A 39 11.29 -5.23 -11.37
C ALA A 39 9.75 -5.29 -11.54
N TYR A 40 9.08 -4.13 -11.41
CA TYR A 40 7.63 -4.04 -11.48
C TYR A 40 7.07 -4.30 -12.89
N GLY A 41 7.89 -4.17 -13.95
CA GLY A 41 7.46 -4.37 -15.34
C GLY A 41 6.93 -5.79 -15.62
N GLU A 42 7.46 -6.79 -14.93
CA GLU A 42 7.04 -8.20 -15.03
C GLU A 42 5.82 -8.52 -14.14
N CYS A 43 5.37 -7.56 -13.34
CA CYS A 43 4.34 -7.78 -12.33
C CYS A 43 2.92 -7.50 -12.85
N THR A 44 2.75 -7.14 -14.12
CA THR A 44 1.44 -6.79 -14.69
C THR A 44 1.22 -7.48 -16.03
N VAL A 45 -0.02 -7.85 -16.33
CA VAL A 45 -0.40 -8.44 -17.61
C VAL A 45 -0.48 -7.37 -18.72
N ASP A 46 -0.96 -6.18 -18.36
CA ASP A 46 -1.29 -5.09 -19.30
C ASP A 46 -0.83 -3.70 -18.83
N GLY A 47 0.05 -3.65 -17.83
CA GLY A 47 0.52 -2.42 -17.20
C GLY A 47 -0.36 -1.91 -16.05
N ILE A 48 -1.49 -2.56 -15.74
CA ILE A 48 -2.40 -2.14 -14.66
C ILE A 48 -2.82 -3.32 -13.78
N HIS A 49 -3.18 -4.46 -14.38
CA HIS A 49 -3.66 -5.63 -13.66
C HIS A 49 -2.49 -6.52 -13.24
N PRO A 50 -2.33 -6.85 -11.94
CA PRO A 50 -1.23 -7.68 -11.47
C PRO A 50 -1.26 -9.08 -12.11
N SER A 51 -0.09 -9.59 -12.47
CA SER A 51 0.13 -11.01 -12.77
C SER A 51 0.25 -11.82 -11.47
N ASP A 52 0.42 -13.14 -11.57
CA ASP A 52 0.70 -13.99 -10.40
C ASP A 52 1.95 -13.51 -9.63
N LEU A 53 3.00 -13.11 -10.36
CA LEU A 53 4.19 -12.51 -9.75
C LEU A 53 3.86 -11.18 -9.07
N GLY A 54 3.02 -10.35 -9.70
CA GLY A 54 2.56 -9.11 -9.10
C GLY A 54 1.83 -9.33 -7.79
N TYR A 55 0.84 -10.22 -7.76
CA TYR A 55 0.12 -10.56 -6.53
C TYR A 55 1.04 -11.14 -5.45
N LYS A 56 1.99 -12.01 -5.83
CA LYS A 56 2.99 -12.53 -4.90
C LYS A 56 3.79 -11.39 -4.24
N ARG A 57 4.28 -10.42 -5.03
CA ARG A 57 5.03 -9.27 -4.49
C ARG A 57 4.19 -8.37 -3.62
N MET A 58 2.94 -8.09 -4.02
CA MET A 58 1.99 -7.35 -3.18
C MET A 58 1.80 -8.04 -1.83
N SER A 59 1.66 -9.36 -1.82
CA SER A 59 1.55 -10.15 -0.59
C SER A 59 2.81 -10.06 0.26
N GLU A 60 4.00 -10.18 -0.33
CA GLU A 60 5.28 -10.07 0.39
C GLU A 60 5.51 -8.68 1.00
N ALA A 61 5.08 -7.63 0.31
CA ALA A 61 5.17 -6.26 0.80
C ALA A 61 4.16 -5.97 1.93
N LEU A 62 2.92 -6.44 1.80
CA LEU A 62 1.85 -6.17 2.77
C LEU A 62 1.93 -7.05 4.02
N LYS A 63 2.38 -8.30 3.89
CA LYS A 63 2.44 -9.27 5.00
C LYS A 63 3.11 -8.71 6.26
N PRO A 64 4.35 -8.20 6.24
CA PRO A 64 4.99 -7.70 7.46
C PRO A 64 4.26 -6.48 8.03
N GLN A 65 3.62 -5.65 7.19
CA GLN A 65 2.83 -4.51 7.66
C GLN A 65 1.59 -4.99 8.41
N LEU A 66 0.86 -5.94 7.84
CA LEU A 66 -0.33 -6.51 8.48
C LEU A 66 0.03 -7.29 9.75
N GLU A 67 1.10 -8.08 9.74
CA GLU A 67 1.59 -8.78 10.93
C GLU A 67 1.92 -7.80 12.06
N ASN A 68 2.62 -6.70 11.77
CA ASN A 68 2.93 -5.67 12.77
C ASN A 68 1.67 -4.99 13.32
N LEU A 69 0.70 -4.67 12.46
CA LEU A 69 -0.55 -4.03 12.88
C LEU A 69 -1.45 -4.96 13.69
N LEU A 70 -1.47 -6.25 13.35
CA LEU A 70 -2.31 -7.25 14.00
C LEU A 70 -1.65 -7.91 15.20
N HIS A 71 -0.32 -7.79 15.35
CA HIS A 71 0.44 -8.42 16.43
C HIS A 71 -0.19 -8.25 17.83
N PRO A 72 -0.72 -7.06 18.22
CA PRO A 72 -1.36 -6.89 19.53
C PRO A 72 -2.63 -7.73 19.76
N TYR A 73 -3.27 -8.22 18.68
CA TYR A 73 -4.57 -8.90 18.71
C TYR A 73 -4.48 -10.42 18.51
N LEU A 74 -3.32 -10.96 18.14
CA LEU A 74 -3.13 -12.38 17.81
C LEU A 74 -2.79 -13.24 19.05
N LYS A 75 -3.36 -12.91 20.22
CA LYS A 75 -3.23 -13.70 21.45
C LYS A 75 -4.21 -14.86 21.49
#